data_AF-A0A455UDS1-F1
#
_entry.id   AF-A0A455UDS1-F1
#
_cell.length_a   1.000
_cell.length_b   1.000
_cell.length_c   1.000
_cell.angle_alpha   90.00
_cell.angle_beta   90.00
_cell.angle_gamma   90.00
#
_symmetry.space_group_name_H-M   'P 1'
#
loop_
_entity.id
_entity.type
_entity.pdbx_description
1 polymer ?
#
loop_
_entity_poly.entity_id
_entity_poly.type
_entity_poly.pdbx_seq_one_letter_code
_entity_poly.pdbx_strand_id
1 'polypeptide(L)'
;MFMSLDAWIAVGVVLTVFPLMAFSRLGPDIILLGAVILLMTLGVIDPQQALGGFSNSGLFTVAFMYVLVAGIRETGGIDLIIRYVLGRPNSERGALARLLLPVALLSGFVNNTPVVATYIPAVMSWSRRLRLSPQRLLMPLSFASILGGTITLFGTSTNLVVHGLLLERYPALGMGLLDLAWVGIPVALAGLGYLLLLGPRLPPARKGVASAFANPREFTIEMEVDPTGVLVDRTVEEAGLRHLQELFLVEIERAGNVVSVVGPGEQLKGGDRLVFTGTSDAAVELQQIRGLIPSRDDTSSLEKEFKERRLVEAVVSNQCQFIGQRIRDGHFRTLYGAAVLAICRGGERVKGNLGQVRLQPADVLLLEARPPFIERHRQSRDFLLISELNGAARPIHEKAPLAWGLLFGAVLLAALGVLSMLNAAMLGAALALLTGCCSVGAAKRGLDTQVLLTIAASFGVGAALQSSGAAEVMGSGALTFVAGNPLLLLIGTYGVVALLTELVTNNAAAVIIFPIVMSAAESLG
;
A
#
# COMPACT_ATOMS: atom_id res chain seq x y z
N MET A 1 3.40 49.62 2.08
CA MET A 1 4.01 49.21 0.80
C MET A 1 2.87 48.82 -0.13
N PHE A 2 2.73 49.44 -1.30
CA PHE A 2 1.68 49.05 -2.25
C PHE A 2 2.12 47.78 -2.98
N MET A 3 1.25 46.77 -3.05
CA MET A 3 1.51 45.54 -3.80
C MET A 3 1.58 45.85 -5.29
N SER A 4 2.60 45.31 -5.97
CA SER A 4 2.72 45.36 -7.43
C SER A 4 1.54 44.62 -8.09
N LEU A 5 1.27 44.91 -9.37
CA LEU A 5 0.24 44.18 -10.12
C LEU A 5 0.58 42.68 -10.18
N ASP A 6 1.85 42.35 -10.34
CA ASP A 6 2.35 40.97 -10.31
C ASP A 6 2.11 40.30 -8.96
N ALA A 7 2.25 41.05 -7.84
CA ALA A 7 1.97 40.53 -6.51
C ALA A 7 0.48 40.25 -6.32
N TRP A 8 -0.40 41.11 -6.82
CA TRP A 8 -1.84 40.87 -6.79
C TRP A 8 -2.24 39.64 -7.62
N ILE A 9 -1.63 39.46 -8.80
CA ILE A 9 -1.84 38.27 -9.62
C ILE A 9 -1.35 37.02 -8.87
N ALA A 10 -0.11 37.03 -8.35
CA ALA A 10 0.46 35.90 -7.63
C ALA A 10 -0.41 35.49 -6.43
N VAL A 11 -0.82 36.47 -5.62
CA VAL A 11 -1.70 36.23 -4.46
C VAL A 11 -3.07 35.76 -4.89
N GLY A 12 -3.67 36.35 -5.93
CA GLY A 12 -4.96 35.90 -6.47
C GLY A 12 -4.90 34.45 -6.93
N VAL A 13 -3.84 34.07 -7.65
CA VAL A 13 -3.63 32.68 -8.08
C VAL A 13 -3.49 31.75 -6.88
N VAL A 14 -2.65 32.08 -5.89
CA VAL A 14 -2.49 31.25 -4.68
C VAL A 14 -3.79 31.14 -3.88
N LEU A 15 -4.55 32.23 -3.75
CA LEU A 15 -5.84 32.23 -3.07
C LEU A 15 -6.89 31.40 -3.79
N THR A 16 -6.80 31.26 -5.12
CA THR A 16 -7.70 30.40 -5.91
C THR A 16 -7.30 28.92 -5.87
N VAL A 17 -6.02 28.61 -5.66
CA VAL A 17 -5.52 27.22 -5.51
C VAL A 17 -6.22 26.51 -4.34
N PHE A 18 -6.39 27.16 -3.19
CA PHE A 18 -7.03 26.55 -2.00
C PHE A 18 -8.48 26.09 -2.24
N PRO A 19 -9.43 26.94 -2.70
CA PRO A 19 -10.78 26.51 -2.98
C PRO A 19 -10.84 25.52 -4.14
N LEU A 20 -9.96 25.63 -5.15
CA LEU A 20 -9.84 24.61 -6.19
C LEU A 20 -9.46 23.25 -5.60
N MET A 21 -8.49 23.19 -4.68
CA MET A 21 -8.12 21.92 -4.01
C MET A 21 -9.23 21.40 -3.09
N ALA A 22 -9.92 22.29 -2.37
CA ALA A 22 -10.94 21.91 -1.40
C ALA A 22 -12.27 21.45 -2.06
N PHE A 23 -12.65 22.07 -3.19
CA PHE A 23 -13.96 21.84 -3.82
C PHE A 23 -13.91 21.07 -5.14
N SER A 24 -12.73 20.92 -5.77
CA SER A 24 -12.60 20.15 -7.01
C SER A 24 -12.16 18.71 -6.76
N ARG A 25 -12.30 17.86 -7.77
CA ARG A 25 -11.77 16.49 -7.79
C ARG A 25 -10.38 16.40 -8.42
N LEU A 26 -9.78 17.53 -8.77
CA LEU A 26 -8.48 17.56 -9.45
C LEU A 26 -7.36 17.29 -8.43
N GLY A 27 -6.31 16.62 -8.90
CA GLY A 27 -5.11 16.39 -8.10
C GLY A 27 -4.38 17.72 -7.80
N PRO A 28 -3.66 17.81 -6.66
CA PRO A 28 -2.86 18.98 -6.31
C PRO A 28 -1.79 19.32 -7.35
N ASP A 29 -1.24 18.29 -7.99
CA ASP A 29 -0.28 18.40 -9.09
C ASP A 29 -0.87 19.16 -10.28
N ILE A 30 -2.10 18.82 -10.68
CA ILE A 30 -2.79 19.49 -11.79
C ILE A 30 -3.08 20.95 -11.42
N ILE A 31 -3.56 21.20 -10.20
CA ILE A 31 -3.92 22.55 -9.75
C ILE A 31 -2.68 23.44 -9.66
N LEU A 32 -1.59 22.95 -9.08
CA LEU A 32 -0.34 23.72 -8.96
C LEU A 32 0.35 23.91 -10.30
N LEU A 33 0.38 22.90 -11.18
CA LEU A 33 0.90 23.07 -12.54
C LEU A 33 0.06 24.08 -13.31
N GLY A 34 -1.27 24.04 -13.18
CA GLY A 34 -2.17 25.04 -13.76
C GLY A 34 -1.87 26.45 -13.25
N ALA A 35 -1.61 26.60 -11.95
CA ALA A 35 -1.20 27.87 -11.36
C ALA A 35 0.14 28.37 -11.93
N VAL A 36 1.15 27.51 -12.03
CA VAL A 36 2.46 27.88 -12.63
C VAL A 36 2.32 28.28 -14.09
N ILE A 37 1.54 27.52 -14.88
CA ILE A 37 1.26 27.85 -16.28
C ILE A 37 0.60 29.22 -16.37
N LEU A 38 -0.42 29.48 -15.56
CA LEU A 38 -1.12 30.77 -15.55
C LEU A 38 -0.17 31.92 -15.20
N LEU A 39 0.63 31.77 -14.13
CA LEU A 39 1.61 32.78 -13.71
C LEU A 39 2.67 33.06 -14.78
N MET A 40 3.15 32.01 -15.45
CA MET A 40 4.08 32.14 -16.57
C MET A 40 3.44 32.84 -17.78
N THR A 41 2.19 32.50 -18.12
CA THR A 41 1.47 33.14 -19.24
C THR A 41 1.15 34.60 -18.97
N LEU A 42 0.92 34.97 -17.72
CA LEU A 42 0.68 36.35 -17.30
C LEU A 42 1.98 37.16 -17.13
N GLY A 43 3.15 36.54 -17.29
CA GLY A 43 4.45 37.20 -17.23
C GLY A 43 4.96 37.48 -15.81
N VAL A 44 4.35 36.90 -14.77
CA VAL A 44 4.79 37.05 -13.37
C VAL A 44 6.11 36.32 -13.12
N ILE A 45 6.30 35.18 -13.81
CA ILE A 45 7.52 34.38 -13.76
C ILE A 45 7.99 34.02 -15.16
N ASP A 46 9.29 33.85 -15.31
CA ASP A 46 9.90 33.38 -16.55
C ASP A 46 9.91 31.82 -16.64
N PRO A 47 10.19 31.24 -17.81
CA PRO A 47 10.24 29.77 -17.96
C PRO A 47 11.32 29.08 -17.10
N GLN A 48 12.42 29.75 -16.77
CA GLN A 48 13.46 29.16 -15.91
C GLN A 48 12.96 29.05 -14.47
N GLN A 49 12.29 30.07 -13.96
CA GLN A 49 11.63 30.08 -12.65
C GLN A 49 10.49 29.05 -12.59
N ALA A 50 9.66 28.96 -13.64
CA ALA A 50 8.57 28.01 -13.71
C ALA A 50 9.05 26.54 -13.70
N LEU A 51 10.17 26.26 -14.37
CA LEU A 51 10.72 24.90 -14.51
C LEU A 51 11.82 24.57 -13.49
N GLY A 52 12.26 25.53 -12.67
CA GLY A 52 13.36 25.36 -11.71
C GLY A 52 13.16 24.21 -10.73
N GLY A 53 11.91 23.93 -10.35
CA GLY A 53 11.60 22.79 -9.48
C GLY A 53 11.95 21.42 -10.07
N PHE A 54 11.99 21.27 -11.40
CA PHE A 54 12.35 20.01 -12.05
C PHE A 54 13.86 19.71 -12.02
N SER A 55 14.71 20.70 -11.74
CA SER A 55 16.15 20.49 -11.55
C SER A 55 16.55 20.39 -10.07
N ASN A 56 15.59 20.42 -9.14
CA ASN A 56 15.84 20.40 -7.71
C ASN A 56 16.35 19.02 -7.23
N SER A 57 17.43 19.01 -6.46
CA SER A 57 18.04 17.80 -5.90
C SER A 57 17.11 17.07 -4.91
N GLY A 58 16.26 17.80 -4.19
CA GLY A 58 15.25 17.25 -3.28
C GLY A 58 14.21 16.40 -4.02
N LEU A 59 13.71 16.87 -5.17
CA LEU A 59 12.77 16.13 -6.02
C LEU A 59 13.36 14.78 -6.45
N PHE A 60 14.61 14.78 -6.95
CA PHE A 60 15.26 13.54 -7.36
C PHE A 60 15.58 12.62 -6.19
N THR A 61 15.95 13.17 -5.03
CA THR A 61 16.17 12.39 -3.81
C THR A 61 14.89 11.62 -3.42
N VAL A 62 13.72 12.27 -3.49
CA VAL A 62 12.41 11.64 -3.26
C VAL A 62 12.16 10.53 -4.28
N ALA A 63 12.39 10.81 -5.56
CA ALA A 63 12.17 9.84 -6.64
C ALA A 63 13.01 8.57 -6.47
N PHE A 64 14.30 8.69 -6.15
CA PHE A 64 15.16 7.53 -5.92
C PHE A 64 14.82 6.79 -4.62
N MET A 65 14.37 7.50 -3.59
CA MET A 65 13.87 6.87 -2.37
C MET A 65 12.62 6.02 -2.65
N TYR A 66 11.71 6.49 -3.52
CA TYR A 66 10.57 5.68 -3.97
C TYR A 66 11.00 4.38 -4.64
N VAL A 67 12.12 4.37 -5.38
CA VAL A 67 12.66 3.14 -5.98
C VAL A 67 13.16 2.16 -4.92
N LEU A 68 13.86 2.64 -3.89
CA LEU A 68 14.30 1.81 -2.76
C LEU A 68 13.11 1.21 -2.00
N VAL A 69 12.09 2.03 -1.71
CA VAL A 69 10.84 1.60 -1.08
C VAL A 69 10.11 0.58 -1.94
N ALA A 70 10.05 0.78 -3.26
CA ALA A 70 9.48 -0.18 -4.20
C ALA A 70 10.24 -1.52 -4.14
N GLY A 71 11.57 -1.51 -4.01
CA GLY A 71 12.36 -2.72 -3.83
C GLY A 71 12.02 -3.49 -2.55
N ILE A 72 11.80 -2.79 -1.43
CA ILE A 72 11.34 -3.45 -0.18
C ILE A 72 9.95 -4.05 -0.36
N ARG A 73 9.05 -3.36 -1.07
CA ARG A 73 7.70 -3.84 -1.35
C ARG A 73 7.70 -5.08 -2.25
N GLU A 74 8.45 -5.05 -3.36
CA GLU A 74 8.55 -6.17 -4.32
C GLU A 74 9.23 -7.40 -3.74
N THR A 75 10.12 -7.22 -2.75
CA THR A 75 10.75 -8.35 -2.04
C THR A 75 9.90 -8.88 -0.88
N GLY A 76 8.78 -8.23 -0.53
CA GLY A 76 7.96 -8.62 0.62
C GLY A 76 8.65 -8.32 1.95
N GLY A 77 9.58 -7.36 1.95
CA GLY A 77 10.30 -6.94 3.16
C GLY A 77 9.38 -6.37 4.23
N ILE A 78 8.24 -5.80 3.84
CA ILE A 78 7.21 -5.32 4.79
C ILE A 78 6.44 -6.50 5.41
N ASP A 79 6.14 -7.55 4.62
CA ASP A 79 5.43 -8.74 5.10
C ASP A 79 6.24 -9.51 6.16
N LEU A 80 7.57 -9.50 6.05
CA LEU A 80 8.46 -10.06 7.06
C LEU A 80 8.32 -9.34 8.41
N ILE A 81 8.30 -8.00 8.41
CA ILE A 81 8.10 -7.22 9.65
C ILE A 81 6.78 -7.60 10.29
N ILE A 82 5.72 -7.66 9.49
CA ILE A 82 4.38 -8.05 9.92
C ILE A 82 4.38 -9.45 10.55
N ARG A 83 5.00 -10.43 9.89
CA ARG A 83 5.02 -11.83 10.36
C ARG A 83 5.78 -12.00 11.67
N TYR A 84 6.92 -11.33 11.83
CA TYR A 84 7.75 -11.47 13.03
C TYR A 84 7.26 -10.62 14.20
N VAL A 85 6.63 -9.47 13.96
CA VAL A 85 6.38 -8.50 15.02
C VAL A 85 4.99 -8.60 15.64
N LEU A 86 3.96 -8.95 14.87
CA LEU A 86 2.58 -8.92 15.37
C LEU A 86 2.32 -10.03 16.41
N GLY A 87 2.69 -11.28 16.11
CA GLY A 87 2.55 -12.40 17.07
C GLY A 87 1.15 -12.54 17.68
N ARG A 88 1.08 -13.07 18.92
CA ARG A 88 -0.17 -13.22 19.71
C ARG A 88 -0.09 -12.46 21.03
N PRO A 89 -0.46 -11.17 21.09
CA PRO A 89 -0.50 -10.41 22.33
C PRO A 89 -1.68 -10.81 23.21
N ASN A 90 -1.51 -10.74 24.54
CA ASN A 90 -2.55 -11.09 25.52
C ASN A 90 -3.49 -9.92 25.87
N SER A 91 -3.25 -8.72 25.34
CA SER A 91 -4.05 -7.52 25.63
C SER A 91 -4.11 -6.59 24.41
N GLU A 92 -5.16 -5.77 24.33
CA GLU A 92 -5.34 -4.75 23.28
C GLU A 92 -4.19 -3.74 23.27
N ARG A 93 -3.70 -3.32 24.46
CA ARG A 93 -2.51 -2.47 24.58
C ARG A 93 -1.25 -3.17 24.05
N GLY A 94 -1.10 -4.47 24.33
CA GLY A 94 -0.01 -5.27 23.78
C GLY A 94 -0.07 -5.36 22.25
N ALA A 95 -1.28 -5.45 21.69
CA ALA A 95 -1.49 -5.41 20.25
C ALA A 95 -1.12 -4.05 19.65
N LEU A 96 -1.55 -2.95 20.27
CA LEU A 96 -1.16 -1.61 19.84
C LEU A 96 0.36 -1.41 19.94
N ALA A 97 1.01 -1.79 21.04
CA ALA A 97 2.46 -1.64 21.18
C ALA A 97 3.25 -2.40 20.09
N ARG A 98 2.83 -3.63 19.78
CA ARG A 98 3.42 -4.43 18.69
C ARG A 98 3.11 -3.90 17.29
N LEU A 99 2.10 -3.05 17.14
CA LEU A 99 1.77 -2.43 15.86
C LEU A 99 2.43 -1.08 15.67
N LEU A 100 2.31 -0.19 16.66
CA LEU A 100 2.64 1.22 16.51
C LEU A 100 4.15 1.48 16.45
N LEU A 101 4.95 0.76 17.26
CA LEU A 101 6.39 0.99 17.31
C LEU A 101 7.09 0.65 15.97
N PRO A 102 6.88 -0.53 15.36
CA PRO A 102 7.47 -0.84 14.06
C PRO A 102 6.98 0.08 12.95
N VAL A 103 5.69 0.47 13.00
CA VAL A 103 5.10 1.35 11.99
C VAL A 103 5.72 2.75 12.10
N ALA A 104 5.85 3.31 13.29
CA ALA A 104 6.48 4.62 13.46
C ALA A 104 7.95 4.60 13.02
N LEU A 105 8.71 3.55 13.36
CA LEU A 105 10.10 3.40 12.93
C LEU A 105 10.22 3.25 11.42
N LEU A 106 9.36 2.42 10.81
CA LEU A 106 9.30 2.22 9.36
C LEU A 106 8.94 3.52 8.64
N SER A 107 7.92 4.23 9.13
CA SER A 107 7.44 5.49 8.57
C SER A 107 8.47 6.61 8.70
N GLY A 108 9.42 6.49 9.62
CA GLY A 108 10.57 7.39 9.69
C GLY A 108 11.43 7.34 8.42
N PHE A 109 11.38 6.29 7.61
CA PHE A 109 12.18 6.15 6.38
C PHE A 109 11.35 5.92 5.12
N VAL A 110 10.06 5.67 5.29
CA VAL A 110 9.14 5.32 4.20
C VAL A 110 7.91 6.20 4.30
N ASN A 111 7.46 6.75 3.17
CA ASN A 111 6.28 7.60 3.13
C ASN A 111 5.04 6.91 3.72
N ASN A 112 4.22 7.70 4.40
CA ASN A 112 3.09 7.23 5.20
C ASN A 112 2.06 6.40 4.41
N THR A 113 1.71 6.83 3.19
CA THR A 113 0.63 6.21 2.40
C THR A 113 0.94 4.76 2.01
N PRO A 114 2.10 4.45 1.40
CA PRO A 114 2.49 3.05 1.17
C PRO A 114 2.57 2.20 2.43
N VAL A 115 3.09 2.75 3.55
CA VAL A 115 3.19 2.02 4.81
C VAL A 115 1.81 1.59 5.28
N VAL A 116 0.87 2.54 5.40
CA VAL A 116 -0.50 2.22 5.85
C VAL A 116 -1.16 1.23 4.88
N ALA A 117 -1.07 1.46 3.57
CA ALA A 117 -1.68 0.60 2.56
C ALA A 117 -1.19 -0.85 2.64
N THR A 118 0.10 -1.07 2.85
CA THR A 118 0.67 -2.42 3.02
C THR A 118 0.25 -3.05 4.35
N TYR A 119 0.09 -2.27 5.41
CA TYR A 119 -0.31 -2.78 6.72
C TYR A 119 -1.81 -3.09 6.81
N ILE A 120 -2.69 -2.42 6.04
CA ILE A 120 -4.14 -2.66 6.07
C ILE A 120 -4.51 -4.15 6.00
N PRO A 121 -4.09 -4.94 4.98
CA PRO A 121 -4.52 -6.33 4.86
C PRO A 121 -4.06 -7.19 6.04
N ALA A 122 -2.84 -6.96 6.53
CA ALA A 122 -2.27 -7.68 7.67
C ALA A 122 -2.93 -7.30 8.99
N VAL A 123 -3.19 -6.01 9.22
CA VAL A 123 -3.89 -5.54 10.42
C VAL A 123 -5.34 -6.02 10.41
N MET A 124 -5.99 -6.07 9.23
CA MET A 124 -7.32 -6.66 9.10
C MET A 124 -7.35 -8.15 9.41
N SER A 125 -6.41 -8.96 8.91
CA SER A 125 -6.34 -10.39 9.26
C SER A 125 -6.00 -10.61 10.74
N TRP A 126 -5.09 -9.80 11.28
CA TRP A 126 -4.68 -9.87 12.68
C TRP A 126 -5.78 -9.43 13.65
N SER A 127 -6.53 -8.38 13.32
CA SER A 127 -7.69 -7.94 14.11
C SER A 127 -8.74 -9.04 14.27
N ARG A 128 -8.99 -9.82 13.21
CA ARG A 128 -9.89 -10.98 13.24
C ARG A 128 -9.39 -12.08 14.16
N ARG A 129 -8.10 -12.42 14.07
CA ARG A 129 -7.45 -13.40 14.97
C ARG A 129 -7.52 -12.99 16.44
N LEU A 130 -7.39 -11.69 16.73
CA LEU A 130 -7.50 -11.12 18.08
C LEU A 130 -8.93 -10.81 18.52
N ARG A 131 -9.94 -11.03 17.66
CA ARG A 131 -11.34 -10.64 17.88
C ARG A 131 -11.51 -9.16 18.26
N LEU A 132 -10.66 -8.29 17.71
CA LEU A 132 -10.73 -6.82 17.85
C LEU A 132 -11.36 -6.20 16.59
N SER A 133 -12.09 -5.10 16.76
CA SER A 133 -12.59 -4.35 15.59
C SER A 133 -11.42 -3.72 14.82
N PRO A 134 -11.34 -3.84 13.48
CA PRO A 134 -10.23 -3.33 12.68
C PRO A 134 -9.92 -1.85 12.93
N GLN A 135 -10.94 -1.00 13.11
CA GLN A 135 -10.77 0.44 13.33
C GLN A 135 -9.93 0.78 14.57
N ARG A 136 -9.98 -0.04 15.62
CA ARG A 136 -9.18 0.14 16.84
C ARG A 136 -7.68 -0.06 16.60
N LEU A 137 -7.30 -0.69 15.49
CA LEU A 137 -5.90 -0.86 15.08
C LEU A 137 -5.55 0.05 13.90
N LEU A 138 -6.44 0.20 12.92
CA LEU A 138 -6.19 0.95 11.68
C LEU A 138 -6.08 2.46 11.90
N MET A 139 -6.87 3.05 12.82
CA MET A 139 -6.76 4.49 13.09
C MET A 139 -5.46 4.82 13.85
N PRO A 140 -5.10 4.12 14.95
CA PRO A 140 -3.79 4.29 15.57
C PRO A 140 -2.61 4.01 14.63
N LEU A 141 -2.72 2.99 13.75
CA LEU A 141 -1.72 2.71 12.71
C LEU A 141 -1.45 3.96 11.84
N SER A 142 -2.51 4.63 11.38
CA SER A 142 -2.39 5.84 10.55
C SER A 142 -1.69 6.96 11.31
N PHE A 143 -2.06 7.22 12.56
CA PHE A 143 -1.40 8.24 13.38
C PHE A 143 0.06 7.89 13.71
N ALA A 144 0.37 6.63 14.01
CA ALA A 144 1.75 6.20 14.24
C ALA A 144 2.63 6.37 13.00
N SER A 145 2.07 6.12 11.80
CA SER A 145 2.77 6.40 10.55
C SER A 145 3.05 7.89 10.39
N ILE A 146 2.06 8.76 10.63
CA ILE A 146 2.25 10.22 10.57
C ILE A 146 3.33 10.69 11.57
N LEU A 147 3.25 10.25 12.83
CA LEU A 147 4.21 10.58 13.88
C LEU A 147 5.63 10.10 13.52
N GLY A 148 5.75 8.86 13.04
CA GLY A 148 7.02 8.31 12.57
C GLY A 148 7.63 9.14 11.43
N GLY A 149 6.81 9.56 10.47
CA GLY A 149 7.23 10.38 9.34
C GLY A 149 7.83 11.75 9.71
N THR A 150 7.60 12.24 10.94
CA THR A 150 8.18 13.50 11.43
C THR A 150 9.61 13.37 11.95
N ILE A 151 10.11 12.14 12.14
CA ILE A 151 11.41 11.89 12.80
C ILE A 151 12.59 12.17 11.87
N THR A 152 12.49 11.84 10.59
CA THR A 152 13.59 12.04 9.65
C THR A 152 13.15 12.85 8.44
N LEU A 153 14.14 13.38 7.72
CA LEU A 153 13.87 14.07 6.47
C LEU A 153 13.19 13.16 5.42
N PHE A 154 13.48 11.86 5.40
CA PHE A 154 12.85 10.91 4.47
C PHE A 154 11.44 10.46 4.88
N GLY A 155 11.04 10.68 6.12
CA GLY A 155 9.82 10.09 6.66
C GLY A 155 8.53 10.56 5.97
N THR A 156 8.52 11.77 5.42
CA THR A 156 7.40 12.26 4.63
C THR A 156 7.84 13.16 3.48
N SER A 157 7.09 13.12 2.38
CA SER A 157 7.31 13.98 1.22
C SER A 157 7.33 15.47 1.59
N THR A 158 6.58 15.88 2.61
CA THR A 158 6.50 17.29 3.03
C THR A 158 7.83 17.80 3.59
N ASN A 159 8.57 16.96 4.33
CA ASN A 159 9.89 17.32 4.86
C ASN A 159 10.89 17.56 3.72
N LEU A 160 10.86 16.69 2.71
CA LEU A 160 11.72 16.81 1.52
C LEU A 160 11.37 18.03 0.67
N VAL A 161 10.08 18.37 0.57
CA VAL A 161 9.62 19.59 -0.11
C VAL A 161 10.15 20.84 0.58
N VAL A 162 9.93 20.96 1.90
CA VAL A 162 10.39 22.11 2.68
C VAL A 162 11.91 22.22 2.64
N HIS A 163 12.63 21.10 2.75
CA HIS A 163 14.08 21.08 2.62
C HIS A 163 14.55 21.52 1.22
N GLY A 164 13.87 21.08 0.16
CA GLY A 164 14.19 21.48 -1.20
C GLY A 164 14.04 22.99 -1.41
N LEU A 165 12.96 23.58 -0.89
CA LEU A 165 12.73 25.03 -0.90
C LEU A 165 13.75 25.78 -0.03
N LEU A 166 14.13 25.21 1.12
CA LEU A 166 15.16 25.76 1.99
C LEU A 166 16.53 25.81 1.32
N LEU A 167 16.95 24.73 0.65
CA LEU A 167 18.24 24.67 -0.03
C LEU A 167 18.34 25.62 -1.23
N GLU A 168 17.23 25.86 -1.93
CA GLU A 168 17.21 26.82 -3.04
C GLU A 168 17.47 28.25 -2.55
N ARG A 169 16.83 28.64 -1.44
CA ARG A 169 16.98 29.99 -0.87
C ARG A 169 18.26 30.12 -0.02
N TYR A 170 18.61 29.08 0.73
CA TYR A 170 19.70 29.03 1.70
C TYR A 170 20.47 27.70 1.62
N PRO A 171 21.38 27.55 0.65
CA PRO A 171 22.18 26.33 0.51
C PRO A 171 22.99 25.95 1.77
N ALA A 172 23.39 26.95 2.56
CA ALA A 172 24.16 26.76 3.80
C ALA A 172 23.33 26.22 4.97
N LEU A 173 21.99 26.32 4.92
CA LEU A 173 21.05 25.85 5.94
C LEU A 173 20.48 24.45 5.62
N GLY A 174 21.18 23.69 4.77
CA GLY A 174 20.79 22.32 4.46
C GLY A 174 20.60 21.48 5.71
N MET A 175 19.44 20.83 5.84
CA MET A 175 19.13 19.98 6.98
C MET A 175 19.76 18.61 6.78
N GLY A 176 20.44 18.13 7.82
CA GLY A 176 20.84 16.75 7.95
C GLY A 176 19.64 15.80 8.07
N LEU A 177 19.89 14.50 7.88
CA LEU A 177 18.82 13.50 7.87
C LEU A 177 18.04 13.44 9.19
N LEU A 178 18.74 13.64 10.31
CA LEU A 178 18.23 13.50 11.67
C LEU A 178 18.04 14.84 12.39
N ASP A 179 18.17 15.97 11.70
CA ASP A 179 18.00 17.29 12.34
C ASP A 179 16.58 17.46 12.88
N LEU A 180 15.59 16.95 12.14
CA LEU A 180 14.20 16.89 12.56
C LEU A 180 13.98 15.97 13.77
N ALA A 181 14.87 15.01 14.02
CA ALA A 181 14.70 14.01 15.07
C ALA A 181 14.68 14.64 16.48
N TRP A 182 15.36 15.77 16.67
CA TRP A 182 15.34 16.53 17.92
C TRP A 182 13.93 16.96 18.34
N VAL A 183 13.05 17.25 17.38
CA VAL A 183 11.64 17.58 17.63
C VAL A 183 10.74 16.37 17.40
N GLY A 184 11.01 15.61 16.33
CA GLY A 184 10.22 14.47 15.89
C GLY A 184 10.21 13.31 16.88
N ILE A 185 11.34 12.97 17.53
CA ILE A 185 11.38 11.89 18.52
C ILE A 185 10.52 12.22 19.75
N PRO A 186 10.68 13.38 20.42
CA PRO A 186 9.79 13.75 21.54
C PRO A 186 8.31 13.75 21.16
N VAL A 187 7.95 14.33 20.00
CA VAL A 187 6.56 14.36 19.50
C VAL A 187 6.04 12.95 19.22
N ALA A 188 6.84 12.10 18.57
CA ALA A 188 6.47 10.72 18.30
C ALA A 188 6.29 9.92 19.59
N LEU A 189 7.18 10.05 20.57
CA LEU A 189 7.06 9.40 21.87
C LEU A 189 5.80 9.86 22.63
N ALA A 190 5.53 11.17 22.64
CA ALA A 190 4.33 11.71 23.28
C ALA A 190 3.05 11.23 22.59
N GLY A 191 3.00 11.27 21.25
CA GLY A 191 1.86 10.82 20.46
C GLY A 191 1.64 9.30 20.54
N LEU A 192 2.70 8.50 20.50
CA LEU A 192 2.63 7.05 20.69
C LEU A 192 2.18 6.72 22.12
N GLY A 193 2.69 7.43 23.13
CA GLY A 193 2.24 7.32 24.51
C GLY A 193 0.75 7.62 24.64
N TYR A 194 0.28 8.70 24.01
CA TYR A 194 -1.14 9.04 23.94
C TYR A 194 -1.97 7.91 23.31
N LEU A 195 -1.56 7.39 22.14
CA LEU A 195 -2.26 6.30 21.45
C LEU A 195 -2.28 5.01 22.27
N LEU A 196 -1.21 4.68 23.01
CA LEU A 196 -1.15 3.48 23.85
C LEU A 196 -2.00 3.58 25.12
N LEU A 197 -2.04 4.76 25.74
CA LEU A 197 -2.72 4.99 27.02
C LEU A 197 -4.21 5.32 26.84
N LEU A 198 -4.53 6.17 25.88
CA LEU A 198 -5.88 6.71 25.63
C LEU A 198 -6.57 6.07 24.42
N GLY A 199 -5.82 5.47 23.49
CA GLY A 199 -6.36 4.69 22.35
C GLY A 199 -7.47 3.71 22.74
N PRO A 200 -7.24 2.82 23.72
CA PRO A 200 -8.26 1.86 24.18
C PRO A 200 -9.50 2.48 24.84
N ARG A 201 -9.43 3.77 25.23
CA ARG A 201 -10.53 4.51 25.86
C ARG A 201 -11.36 5.33 24.87
N LEU A 202 -10.89 5.52 23.64
CA LEU A 202 -11.65 6.21 22.60
C LEU A 202 -12.90 5.40 22.23
N PRO A 203 -14.07 6.04 22.12
CA PRO A 203 -15.35 5.35 22.02
C PRO A 203 -15.41 4.46 20.76
N PRO A 204 -16.05 3.29 20.82
CA PRO A 204 -16.21 2.41 19.68
C PRO A 204 -17.18 3.03 18.66
N ALA A 205 -16.71 3.36 17.46
CA ALA A 205 -17.56 3.85 16.39
C ALA A 205 -18.06 2.70 15.49
N ARG A 206 -19.39 2.55 15.48
CA ARG A 206 -20.31 1.86 14.54
C ARG A 206 -19.81 0.60 13.81
N LYS A 207 -20.58 -0.49 13.98
CA LYS A 207 -20.54 -1.80 13.29
C LYS A 207 -20.68 -1.76 11.75
N GLY A 208 -20.46 -0.63 11.08
CA GLY A 208 -20.98 -0.35 9.73
C GLY A 208 -20.04 -0.58 8.53
N VAL A 209 -18.78 -1.00 8.70
CA VAL A 209 -17.85 -1.13 7.55
C VAL A 209 -17.24 -2.53 7.44
N ALA A 210 -17.45 -3.39 8.45
CA ALA A 210 -16.99 -4.78 8.39
C ALA A 210 -17.76 -5.63 7.36
N SER A 211 -18.94 -5.20 6.92
CA SER A 211 -19.75 -5.89 5.90
C SER A 211 -19.34 -5.59 4.46
N ALA A 212 -18.59 -4.51 4.21
CA ALA A 212 -18.16 -4.15 2.85
C ALA A 212 -17.00 -5.02 2.31
N PHE A 213 -16.36 -5.80 3.20
CA PHE A 213 -15.28 -6.74 2.86
C PHE A 213 -15.52 -8.13 3.45
N ALA A 214 -16.77 -8.44 3.84
CA ALA A 214 -17.17 -9.72 4.42
C ALA A 214 -17.33 -10.86 3.38
N ASN A 215 -16.54 -10.83 2.30
CA ASN A 215 -16.42 -11.99 1.42
C ASN A 215 -15.00 -12.57 1.61
N PRO A 216 -14.83 -13.52 2.55
CA PRO A 216 -13.71 -14.44 2.46
C PRO A 216 -13.76 -15.05 1.05
N ARG A 217 -12.65 -15.02 0.31
CA ARG A 217 -12.47 -15.95 -0.81
C ARG A 217 -12.46 -17.34 -0.19
N GLU A 218 -13.63 -17.95 -0.10
CA GLU A 218 -13.82 -19.33 0.35
C GLU A 218 -13.13 -20.24 -0.67
N PHE A 219 -11.98 -20.79 -0.30
CA PHE A 219 -11.35 -21.86 -1.04
C PHE A 219 -11.94 -23.17 -0.54
N THR A 220 -12.23 -24.06 -1.49
CA THR A 220 -12.64 -25.43 -1.18
C THR A 220 -11.40 -26.31 -1.27
N ILE A 221 -11.07 -27.01 -0.19
CA ILE A 221 -9.91 -27.89 -0.08
C ILE A 221 -10.43 -29.32 0.02
N GLU A 222 -9.91 -30.19 -0.84
CA GLU A 222 -10.37 -31.57 -0.93
C GLU A 222 -9.29 -32.52 -0.41
N MET A 223 -9.68 -33.37 0.52
CA MET A 223 -8.86 -34.43 1.10
C MET A 223 -9.56 -35.76 0.92
N GLU A 224 -8.82 -36.85 0.89
CA GLU A 224 -9.37 -38.19 0.83
C GLU A 224 -9.00 -38.94 2.11
N VAL A 225 -9.93 -39.73 2.62
CA VAL A 225 -9.67 -40.63 3.75
C VAL A 225 -8.85 -41.81 3.24
N ASP A 226 -7.64 -41.96 3.75
CA ASP A 226 -6.78 -43.09 3.44
C ASP A 226 -7.53 -44.42 3.69
N PRO A 227 -7.71 -45.29 2.67
CA PRO A 227 -8.43 -46.55 2.82
C PRO A 227 -7.85 -47.51 3.85
N THR A 228 -6.56 -47.33 4.18
CA THR A 228 -5.83 -48.09 5.21
C THR A 228 -5.56 -47.28 6.47
N GLY A 229 -6.10 -46.05 6.54
CA GLY A 229 -5.82 -45.07 7.56
C GLY A 229 -6.61 -45.25 8.85
N VAL A 230 -6.16 -44.55 9.90
CA VAL A 230 -6.75 -44.60 11.26
C VAL A 230 -8.11 -43.89 11.38
N LEU A 231 -8.55 -43.21 10.31
CA LEU A 231 -9.79 -42.45 10.26
C LEU A 231 -10.98 -43.27 9.73
N VAL A 232 -10.74 -44.48 9.20
CA VAL A 232 -11.81 -45.37 8.74
C VAL A 232 -12.68 -45.81 9.94
N ASP A 233 -13.99 -45.75 9.75
CA ASP A 233 -15.04 -46.05 10.73
C ASP A 233 -15.08 -45.13 11.97
N ARG A 234 -14.31 -44.03 11.96
CA ARG A 234 -14.43 -42.97 12.97
C ARG A 234 -15.51 -41.97 12.61
N THR A 235 -16.16 -41.42 13.62
CA THR A 235 -17.06 -40.28 13.40
C THR A 235 -16.29 -39.00 13.06
N VAL A 236 -16.94 -38.06 12.38
CA VAL A 236 -16.38 -36.74 12.05
C VAL A 236 -15.87 -35.99 13.29
N GLU A 237 -16.55 -36.16 14.43
CA GLU A 237 -16.14 -35.58 15.72
C GLU A 237 -14.90 -36.29 16.30
N GLU A 238 -14.88 -37.62 16.32
CA GLU A 238 -13.72 -38.41 16.79
C GLU A 238 -12.48 -38.26 15.89
N ALA A 239 -12.68 -37.93 14.62
CA ALA A 239 -11.64 -37.61 13.65
C ALA A 239 -11.06 -36.18 13.81
N GLY A 240 -11.63 -35.37 14.71
CA GLY A 240 -11.19 -33.99 14.95
C GLY A 240 -11.54 -33.01 13.83
N LEU A 241 -12.30 -33.45 12.81
CA LEU A 241 -12.63 -32.64 11.63
C LEU A 241 -13.71 -31.59 11.90
N ARG A 242 -14.34 -31.64 13.08
CA ARG A 242 -15.34 -30.66 13.54
C ARG A 242 -14.75 -29.45 14.26
N HIS A 243 -13.55 -29.56 14.80
CA HIS A 243 -12.94 -28.55 15.68
C HIS A 243 -11.75 -27.81 15.05
N LEU A 244 -11.68 -27.79 13.73
CA LEU A 244 -10.64 -27.08 12.98
C LEU A 244 -10.80 -25.55 13.15
N GLN A 245 -9.69 -24.83 13.20
CA GLN A 245 -9.72 -23.40 13.55
C GLN A 245 -10.14 -22.48 12.40
N GLU A 246 -9.73 -22.80 11.18
CA GLU A 246 -9.95 -21.98 9.97
C GLU A 246 -10.60 -22.78 8.81
N LEU A 247 -11.08 -24.00 9.09
CA LEU A 247 -11.68 -24.93 8.11
C LEU A 247 -12.98 -25.54 8.62
N PHE A 248 -13.88 -25.84 7.69
CA PHE A 248 -15.13 -26.55 7.99
C PHE A 248 -15.37 -27.65 6.97
N LEU A 249 -15.61 -28.88 7.43
CA LEU A 249 -16.07 -29.97 6.57
C LEU A 249 -17.50 -29.68 6.12
N VAL A 250 -17.69 -29.53 4.81
CA VAL A 250 -18.97 -29.14 4.21
C VAL A 250 -19.65 -30.34 3.57
N GLU A 251 -18.89 -31.20 2.89
CA GLU A 251 -19.43 -32.32 2.13
C GLU A 251 -18.53 -33.55 2.22
N ILE A 252 -19.14 -34.73 2.17
CA ILE A 252 -18.46 -36.01 1.97
C ILE A 252 -18.98 -36.61 0.66
N GLU A 253 -18.11 -36.81 -0.32
CA GLU A 253 -18.42 -37.55 -1.54
C GLU A 253 -17.98 -39.01 -1.37
N ARG A 254 -18.96 -39.92 -1.45
CA ARG A 254 -18.80 -41.35 -1.25
C ARG A 254 -19.33 -42.10 -2.47
N ALA A 255 -18.45 -42.77 -3.21
CA ALA A 255 -18.81 -43.56 -4.39
C ALA A 255 -19.72 -42.81 -5.39
N GLY A 256 -19.48 -41.51 -5.58
CA GLY A 256 -20.26 -40.65 -6.49
C GLY A 256 -21.55 -40.06 -5.91
N ASN A 257 -21.87 -40.32 -4.64
CA ASN A 257 -22.98 -39.70 -3.93
C ASN A 257 -22.48 -38.63 -2.95
N VAL A 258 -23.14 -37.47 -2.90
CA VAL A 258 -22.76 -36.35 -2.03
C VAL A 258 -23.61 -36.36 -0.76
N VAL A 259 -22.95 -36.42 0.38
CA VAL A 259 -23.53 -36.20 1.70
C VAL A 259 -23.28 -34.73 2.08
N SER A 260 -24.31 -33.90 1.95
CA SER A 260 -24.26 -32.44 2.16
C SER A 260 -24.62 -31.99 3.57
N VAL A 261 -25.04 -32.92 4.44
CA VAL A 261 -25.32 -32.67 5.86
C VAL A 261 -24.44 -33.59 6.69
N VAL A 262 -23.21 -33.14 6.92
CA VAL A 262 -22.22 -33.89 7.69
C VAL A 262 -22.45 -33.65 9.18
N GLY A 263 -23.17 -34.56 9.82
CA GLY A 263 -23.39 -34.56 11.26
C GLY A 263 -22.14 -35.00 12.05
N PRO A 264 -22.02 -34.64 13.35
CA PRO A 264 -20.87 -35.04 14.17
C PRO A 264 -20.70 -36.56 14.28
N GLY A 265 -21.82 -37.32 14.24
CA GLY A 265 -21.83 -38.78 14.26
C GLY A 265 -21.69 -39.46 12.89
N GLU A 266 -21.49 -38.71 11.81
CA GLU A 266 -21.31 -39.32 10.48
C GLU A 266 -19.99 -40.09 10.45
N GLN A 267 -20.04 -41.36 10.05
CA GLN A 267 -18.86 -42.23 10.02
C GLN A 267 -18.11 -42.07 8.70
N LEU A 268 -16.80 -41.86 8.79
CA LEU A 268 -15.88 -41.78 7.67
C LEU A 268 -15.56 -43.19 7.16
N LYS A 269 -15.54 -43.38 5.84
CA LYS A 269 -15.12 -44.62 5.19
C LYS A 269 -13.87 -44.40 4.37
N GLY A 270 -13.10 -45.46 4.18
CA GLY A 270 -11.93 -45.45 3.31
C GLY A 270 -12.29 -45.03 1.88
N GLY A 271 -11.57 -44.07 1.32
CA GLY A 271 -11.83 -43.49 -0.01
C GLY A 271 -12.93 -42.43 -0.04
N ASP A 272 -13.47 -42.01 1.11
CA ASP A 272 -14.35 -40.85 1.17
C ASP A 272 -13.57 -39.58 0.80
N ARG A 273 -14.10 -38.79 -0.14
CA ARG A 273 -13.56 -37.47 -0.48
C ARG A 273 -14.25 -36.41 0.37
N LEU A 274 -13.47 -35.77 1.21
CA LEU A 274 -13.87 -34.76 2.17
C LEU A 274 -13.62 -33.37 1.61
N VAL A 275 -14.66 -32.55 1.58
CA VAL A 275 -14.64 -31.21 1.01
C VAL A 275 -14.72 -30.18 2.14
N PHE A 276 -13.65 -29.41 2.34
CA PHE A 276 -13.55 -28.40 3.37
C PHE A 276 -13.67 -26.98 2.78
N THR A 277 -14.32 -26.05 3.46
CA THR A 277 -14.29 -24.62 3.13
C THR A 277 -13.44 -23.85 4.14
N GLY A 278 -12.59 -22.95 3.65
CA GLY A 278 -11.72 -22.13 4.50
C GLY A 278 -10.69 -21.31 3.73
N THR A 279 -9.66 -20.85 4.44
CA THR A 279 -8.53 -20.09 3.86
C THR A 279 -7.48 -21.04 3.29
N SER A 280 -6.74 -20.62 2.25
CA SER A 280 -5.66 -21.44 1.65
C SER A 280 -4.54 -21.77 2.64
N ASP A 281 -4.31 -20.90 3.62
CA ASP A 281 -3.29 -21.08 4.66
C ASP A 281 -3.66 -22.21 5.64
N ALA A 282 -4.94 -22.55 5.75
CA ALA A 282 -5.44 -23.60 6.64
C ALA A 282 -5.31 -25.02 6.05
N ALA A 283 -5.04 -25.16 4.74
CA ALA A 283 -4.83 -26.48 4.12
C ALA A 283 -3.70 -27.29 4.75
N VAL A 284 -2.71 -26.61 5.35
CA VAL A 284 -1.60 -27.24 6.08
C VAL A 284 -2.08 -27.96 7.34
N GLU A 285 -3.14 -27.47 7.99
CA GLU A 285 -3.76 -28.09 9.17
C GLU A 285 -4.32 -29.49 8.82
N LEU A 286 -4.91 -29.66 7.63
CA LEU A 286 -5.46 -30.95 7.18
C LEU A 286 -4.38 -31.99 6.89
N GLN A 287 -3.22 -31.57 6.37
CA GLN A 287 -2.10 -32.48 6.08
C GLN A 287 -1.43 -33.04 7.34
N GLN A 288 -1.64 -32.40 8.50
CA GLN A 288 -1.13 -32.87 9.78
C GLN A 288 -2.02 -33.93 10.42
N ILE A 289 -3.25 -34.12 9.92
CA ILE A 289 -4.19 -35.11 10.43
C ILE A 289 -3.85 -36.47 9.82
N ARG A 290 -3.38 -37.39 10.66
CA ARG A 290 -2.99 -38.73 10.25
C ARG A 290 -4.20 -39.50 9.70
N GLY A 291 -4.09 -39.99 8.47
CA GLY A 291 -5.16 -40.71 7.77
C GLY A 291 -5.93 -39.87 6.75
N LEU A 292 -5.63 -38.57 6.62
CA LEU A 292 -6.03 -37.77 5.47
C LEU A 292 -4.89 -37.71 4.47
N ILE A 293 -5.19 -37.98 3.21
CA ILE A 293 -4.27 -37.83 2.08
C ILE A 293 -4.82 -36.76 1.13
N PRO A 294 -3.97 -35.95 0.47
CA PRO A 294 -4.43 -35.07 -0.59
C PRO A 294 -5.09 -35.93 -1.68
N SER A 295 -6.29 -35.54 -2.12
CA SER A 295 -7.00 -36.29 -3.17
C SER A 295 -6.13 -36.30 -4.43
N ARG A 296 -5.67 -37.50 -4.82
CA ARG A 296 -4.85 -37.71 -6.01
C ARG A 296 -5.77 -37.90 -7.19
N ASP A 297 -6.15 -36.80 -7.84
CA ASP A 297 -6.50 -36.92 -9.25
C ASP A 297 -5.21 -37.36 -9.98
N ASP A 298 -5.23 -38.57 -10.54
CA ASP A 298 -4.15 -39.16 -11.33
C ASP A 298 -3.76 -38.21 -12.48
N THR A 299 -2.75 -37.38 -12.24
CA THR A 299 -1.81 -36.80 -13.22
C THR A 299 -0.93 -35.74 -12.53
N SER A 300 0.10 -36.15 -11.77
CA SER A 300 1.04 -35.15 -11.27
C SER A 300 2.47 -35.60 -10.96
N SER A 301 3.34 -35.40 -11.94
CA SER A 301 4.76 -35.07 -11.79
C SER A 301 4.97 -33.59 -11.37
N LEU A 302 4.19 -33.09 -10.38
CA LEU A 302 4.02 -31.63 -10.12
C LEU A 302 4.92 -31.01 -9.04
N GLU A 303 5.79 -31.73 -8.35
CA GLU A 303 6.56 -31.10 -7.26
C GLU A 303 7.74 -30.22 -7.71
N LYS A 304 8.05 -30.14 -9.02
CA LYS A 304 9.20 -29.37 -9.53
C LYS A 304 8.89 -28.11 -10.37
N GLU A 305 7.63 -27.79 -10.69
CA GLU A 305 7.27 -26.70 -11.63
C GLU A 305 6.49 -25.51 -11.02
N PHE A 306 6.36 -25.40 -9.69
CA PHE A 306 5.54 -24.36 -9.03
C PHE A 306 6.13 -22.93 -9.05
N LYS A 307 7.33 -22.71 -9.57
CA LYS A 307 8.02 -21.41 -9.46
C LYS A 307 7.52 -20.34 -10.45
N GLU A 308 6.69 -20.66 -11.44
CA GLU A 308 6.37 -19.69 -12.52
C GLU A 308 4.88 -19.42 -12.81
N ARG A 309 3.92 -20.07 -12.15
CA ARG A 309 2.48 -19.91 -12.48
C ARG A 309 1.81 -18.73 -11.76
N ARG A 310 0.87 -18.04 -12.42
CA ARG A 310 0.13 -16.85 -11.96
C ARG A 310 -1.38 -17.07 -11.93
N LEU A 311 -2.07 -16.37 -11.05
CA LEU A 311 -3.54 -16.33 -10.98
C LEU A 311 -4.10 -15.23 -11.88
N VAL A 312 -5.05 -15.60 -12.72
CA VAL A 312 -5.61 -14.75 -13.77
C VAL A 312 -7.13 -14.87 -13.75
N GLU A 313 -7.83 -13.75 -13.73
CA GLU A 313 -9.28 -13.69 -13.96
C GLU A 313 -9.54 -13.47 -15.44
N ALA A 314 -10.33 -14.34 -16.06
CA ALA A 314 -10.67 -14.25 -17.47
C ALA A 314 -12.19 -14.31 -17.66
N VAL A 315 -12.76 -13.30 -18.32
CA VAL A 315 -14.19 -13.27 -18.66
C VAL A 315 -14.38 -13.93 -20.02
N VAL A 316 -15.19 -14.98 -20.09
CA VAL A 316 -15.46 -15.74 -21.30
C VAL A 316 -16.23 -14.89 -22.30
N SER A 317 -15.68 -14.74 -23.51
CA SER A 317 -16.33 -14.07 -24.64
C SER A 317 -17.39 -14.94 -25.28
N ASN A 318 -18.38 -14.31 -25.91
CA ASN A 318 -19.40 -14.97 -26.75
C ASN A 318 -18.80 -15.71 -27.97
N GLN A 319 -17.53 -15.46 -28.29
CA GLN A 319 -16.80 -16.11 -29.38
C GLN A 319 -15.86 -17.22 -28.88
N CYS A 320 -15.86 -17.52 -27.57
CA CYS A 320 -15.01 -18.58 -27.02
C CYS A 320 -15.40 -19.94 -27.59
N GLN A 321 -14.42 -20.65 -28.15
CA GLN A 321 -14.60 -21.97 -28.74
C GLN A 321 -15.13 -23.04 -27.76
N PHE A 322 -15.06 -22.78 -26.45
CA PHE A 322 -15.52 -23.69 -25.39
C PHE A 322 -16.93 -23.43 -24.89
N ILE A 323 -17.66 -22.47 -25.49
CA ILE A 323 -19.06 -22.24 -25.13
C ILE A 323 -19.87 -23.53 -25.33
N GLY A 324 -20.61 -23.91 -24.29
CA GLY A 324 -21.47 -25.10 -24.28
C GLY A 324 -20.73 -26.43 -24.08
N GLN A 325 -19.39 -26.43 -24.08
CA GLN A 325 -18.55 -27.60 -23.82
C GLN A 325 -18.20 -27.71 -22.33
N ARG A 326 -17.97 -28.95 -21.86
CA ARG A 326 -17.44 -29.18 -20.51
C ARG A 326 -15.95 -28.89 -20.50
N ILE A 327 -15.45 -28.29 -19.42
CA ILE A 327 -14.04 -27.90 -19.29
C ILE A 327 -13.09 -29.10 -19.46
N ARG A 328 -13.48 -30.28 -18.92
CA ARG A 328 -12.70 -31.52 -19.06
C ARG A 328 -12.65 -32.01 -20.50
N ASP A 329 -13.79 -32.00 -21.18
CA ASP A 329 -13.92 -32.56 -22.53
C ASP A 329 -13.27 -31.65 -23.59
N GLY A 330 -13.14 -30.35 -23.30
CA GLY A 330 -12.49 -29.37 -24.16
C GLY A 330 -10.96 -29.31 -24.05
N HIS A 331 -10.31 -30.13 -23.22
CA HIS A 331 -8.85 -30.06 -22.99
C HIS A 331 -8.32 -28.64 -22.67
N PHE A 332 -9.11 -27.83 -21.96
CA PHE A 332 -8.83 -26.42 -21.67
C PHE A 332 -7.40 -26.22 -21.11
N ARG A 333 -6.97 -27.13 -20.22
CA ARG A 333 -5.64 -27.13 -19.61
C ARG A 333 -4.50 -27.30 -20.62
N THR A 334 -4.68 -28.12 -21.64
CA THR A 334 -3.66 -28.39 -22.65
C THR A 334 -3.60 -27.28 -23.68
N LEU A 335 -4.76 -26.76 -24.10
CA LEU A 335 -4.86 -25.73 -25.14
C LEU A 335 -4.42 -24.35 -24.64
N TYR A 336 -4.84 -23.98 -23.43
CA TYR A 336 -4.50 -22.67 -22.85
C TYR A 336 -3.29 -22.72 -21.91
N GLY A 337 -2.80 -23.91 -21.55
CA GLY A 337 -1.75 -24.03 -20.53
C GLY A 337 -2.18 -23.46 -19.17
N ALA A 338 -3.48 -23.45 -18.89
CA ALA A 338 -4.11 -22.82 -17.74
C ALA A 338 -5.11 -23.77 -17.05
N ALA A 339 -5.07 -23.88 -15.73
CA ALA A 339 -6.01 -24.66 -14.96
C ALA A 339 -7.16 -23.78 -14.43
N VAL A 340 -8.42 -24.23 -14.57
CA VAL A 340 -9.58 -23.52 -14.05
C VAL A 340 -9.75 -23.84 -12.56
N LEU A 341 -9.67 -22.84 -11.70
CA LEU A 341 -9.80 -22.94 -10.24
C LEU A 341 -11.19 -22.60 -9.73
N ALA A 342 -11.90 -21.70 -10.42
CA ALA A 342 -13.27 -21.34 -10.11
C ALA A 342 -13.99 -20.76 -11.32
N ILE A 343 -15.31 -20.85 -11.32
CA ILE A 343 -16.21 -20.25 -12.30
C ILE A 343 -17.26 -19.45 -11.53
N CYS A 344 -17.43 -18.19 -11.86
CA CYS A 344 -18.49 -17.34 -11.33
C CYS A 344 -19.45 -16.96 -12.46
N ARG A 345 -20.75 -17.12 -12.21
CA ARG A 345 -21.83 -16.82 -13.15
C ARG A 345 -22.83 -15.90 -12.47
N GLY A 346 -23.09 -14.74 -13.08
CA GLY A 346 -24.02 -13.76 -12.51
C GLY A 346 -23.62 -13.25 -11.11
N GLY A 347 -22.33 -13.30 -10.76
CA GLY A 347 -21.83 -12.91 -9.44
C GLY A 347 -21.81 -14.02 -8.39
N GLU A 348 -22.32 -15.22 -8.70
CA GLU A 348 -22.28 -16.37 -7.80
C GLU A 348 -21.34 -17.46 -8.31
N ARG A 349 -20.68 -18.16 -7.39
CA ARG A 349 -19.80 -19.29 -7.75
C ARG A 349 -20.63 -20.48 -8.22
N VAL A 350 -20.28 -21.02 -9.38
CA VAL A 350 -20.89 -22.26 -9.88
C VAL A 350 -20.42 -23.42 -8.99
N LYS A 351 -21.37 -24.09 -8.35
CA LYS A 351 -21.12 -25.21 -7.43
C LYS A 351 -20.93 -26.52 -8.19
N GLY A 352 -20.19 -27.46 -7.60
CA GLY A 352 -19.93 -28.79 -8.13
C GLY A 352 -18.59 -28.94 -8.86
N ASN A 353 -18.39 -30.08 -9.52
CA ASN A 353 -17.15 -30.42 -10.21
C ASN A 353 -16.93 -29.51 -11.44
N LEU A 354 -15.97 -28.60 -11.34
CA LEU A 354 -15.63 -27.62 -12.38
C LEU A 354 -15.31 -28.28 -13.73
N GLY A 355 -14.73 -29.48 -13.75
CA GLY A 355 -14.45 -30.21 -14.98
C GLY A 355 -15.70 -30.60 -15.77
N GLN A 356 -16.85 -30.73 -15.11
CA GLN A 356 -18.13 -31.10 -15.73
C GLN A 356 -19.02 -29.90 -16.07
N VAL A 357 -18.63 -28.70 -15.62
CA VAL A 357 -19.39 -27.47 -15.88
C VAL A 357 -19.25 -27.09 -17.35
N ARG A 358 -20.39 -26.76 -17.97
CA ARG A 358 -20.45 -26.20 -19.33
C ARG A 358 -20.25 -24.69 -19.27
N LEU A 359 -19.25 -24.20 -20.00
CA LEU A 359 -18.94 -22.78 -20.06
C LEU A 359 -20.04 -22.01 -20.81
N GLN A 360 -20.42 -20.85 -20.25
CA GLN A 360 -21.36 -19.92 -20.84
C GLN A 360 -20.67 -18.58 -21.14
N PRO A 361 -21.20 -17.80 -22.10
CA PRO A 361 -20.75 -16.43 -22.29
C PRO A 361 -20.88 -15.62 -21.00
N ALA A 362 -19.93 -14.72 -20.74
CA ALA A 362 -19.82 -13.92 -19.53
C ALA A 362 -19.55 -14.69 -18.21
N ASP A 363 -19.27 -15.99 -18.27
CA ASP A 363 -18.68 -16.69 -17.13
C ASP A 363 -17.32 -16.06 -16.79
N VAL A 364 -17.07 -15.86 -15.50
CA VAL A 364 -15.80 -15.34 -14.98
C VAL A 364 -14.97 -16.52 -14.48
N LEU A 365 -13.82 -16.77 -15.10
CA LEU A 365 -12.94 -17.87 -14.77
C LEU A 365 -11.77 -17.37 -13.92
N LEU A 366 -11.54 -18.04 -12.80
CA LEU A 366 -10.29 -17.95 -12.06
C LEU A 366 -9.34 -19.02 -12.61
N LEU A 367 -8.22 -18.60 -13.21
CA LEU A 367 -7.27 -19.47 -13.87
C LEU A 367 -5.92 -19.43 -13.16
N GLU A 368 -5.25 -20.58 -13.08
CA GLU A 368 -3.81 -20.67 -12.83
C GLU A 368 -3.09 -20.91 -14.16
N ALA A 369 -2.34 -19.92 -14.65
CA ALA A 369 -1.72 -19.95 -15.96
C ALA A 369 -0.22 -19.59 -15.92
N ARG A 370 0.54 -19.99 -16.94
CA ARG A 370 1.92 -19.53 -17.12
C ARG A 370 1.93 -18.05 -17.57
N PRO A 371 2.99 -17.25 -17.30
CA PRO A 371 3.04 -15.82 -17.65
C PRO A 371 2.72 -15.50 -19.14
N PRO A 372 3.14 -16.33 -20.13
CA PRO A 372 2.79 -16.10 -21.54
C PRO A 372 1.29 -16.18 -21.86
N PHE A 373 0.46 -16.75 -20.98
CA PHE A 373 -0.98 -16.86 -21.20
C PHE A 373 -1.64 -15.48 -21.32
N ILE A 374 -1.24 -14.53 -20.47
CA ILE A 374 -1.81 -13.19 -20.48
C ILE A 374 -1.41 -12.46 -21.75
N GLU A 375 -0.12 -12.48 -22.10
CA GLU A 375 0.36 -11.79 -23.31
C GLU A 375 -0.28 -12.35 -24.60
N ARG A 376 -0.47 -13.68 -24.67
CA ARG A 376 -1.07 -14.34 -25.84
C ARG A 376 -2.58 -14.16 -25.94
N HIS A 377 -3.29 -14.17 -24.82
CA HIS A 377 -4.75 -14.20 -24.82
C HIS A 377 -5.41 -12.86 -24.48
N ARG A 378 -4.64 -11.82 -24.12
CA ARG A 378 -5.17 -10.45 -23.93
C ARG A 378 -5.77 -9.86 -25.21
N GLN A 379 -5.36 -10.34 -26.37
CA GLN A 379 -5.90 -9.96 -27.68
C GLN A 379 -6.69 -11.09 -28.36
N SER A 380 -6.93 -12.22 -27.68
CA SER A 380 -7.71 -13.31 -28.28
C SER A 380 -9.20 -12.98 -28.25
N ARG A 381 -9.94 -13.56 -29.19
CA ARG A 381 -11.41 -13.44 -29.25
C ARG A 381 -12.13 -14.28 -28.20
N ASP A 382 -11.41 -15.17 -27.51
CA ASP A 382 -11.97 -16.11 -26.54
C ASP A 382 -12.29 -15.46 -25.19
N PHE A 383 -11.62 -14.36 -24.83
CA PHE A 383 -11.80 -13.69 -23.54
C PHE A 383 -12.05 -12.20 -23.72
N LEU A 384 -13.09 -11.67 -23.06
CA LEU A 384 -13.45 -10.25 -23.11
C LEU A 384 -12.54 -9.38 -22.23
N LEU A 385 -12.08 -9.95 -21.12
CA LEU A 385 -11.22 -9.27 -20.15
C LEU A 385 -10.33 -10.31 -19.49
N ILE A 386 -9.03 -10.02 -19.42
CA ILE A 386 -8.05 -10.79 -18.65
C ILE A 386 -7.41 -9.85 -17.65
N SER A 387 -7.66 -10.09 -16.36
CA SER A 387 -7.12 -9.32 -15.25
C SER A 387 -6.20 -10.20 -14.41
N GLU A 388 -4.97 -9.75 -14.15
CA GLU A 388 -4.14 -10.41 -13.14
C GLU A 388 -4.70 -10.09 -11.75
N LEU A 389 -5.17 -11.10 -11.04
CA LEU A 389 -5.71 -10.92 -9.68
C LEU A 389 -4.66 -10.54 -8.66
N ASN A 390 -3.38 -10.72 -9.01
CA ASN A 390 -2.22 -10.29 -8.23
C ASN A 390 -1.24 -9.56 -9.17
N GLY A 391 -1.52 -8.29 -9.48
CA GLY A 391 -0.58 -7.41 -10.20
C GLY A 391 0.73 -7.10 -9.44
N ALA A 392 0.95 -7.74 -8.27
CA ALA A 392 2.24 -7.82 -7.61
C ALA A 392 2.82 -9.20 -7.91
N ALA A 393 4.00 -9.24 -8.54
CA ALA A 393 4.79 -10.46 -8.61
C ALA A 393 4.86 -11.08 -7.20
N ARG A 394 4.79 -12.42 -7.08
CA ARG A 394 5.01 -13.07 -5.78
C ARG A 394 6.28 -12.49 -5.16
N PRO A 395 6.24 -11.97 -3.92
CA PRO A 395 7.39 -11.26 -3.39
C PRO A 395 8.60 -12.19 -3.32
N ILE A 396 9.75 -11.73 -3.83
CA ILE A 396 10.99 -12.52 -3.79
C ILE A 396 11.58 -12.35 -2.40
N HIS A 397 11.06 -13.10 -1.42
CA HIS A 397 11.44 -13.00 -0.02
C HIS A 397 12.93 -13.21 0.23
N GLU A 398 13.62 -13.97 -0.63
CA GLU A 398 15.07 -14.20 -0.57
C GLU A 398 15.88 -12.89 -0.67
N LYS A 399 15.35 -11.88 -1.37
CA LYS A 399 16.02 -10.58 -1.57
C LYS A 399 15.57 -9.49 -0.61
N ALA A 400 14.63 -9.78 0.29
CA ALA A 400 14.18 -8.83 1.30
C ALA A 400 15.29 -8.30 2.23
N PRO A 401 16.20 -9.13 2.79
CA PRO A 401 17.28 -8.61 3.63
C PRO A 401 18.24 -7.71 2.84
N LEU A 402 18.47 -8.01 1.55
CA LEU A 402 19.28 -7.17 0.67
C LEU A 402 18.61 -5.82 0.41
N ALA A 403 17.30 -5.80 0.10
CA ALA A 403 16.55 -4.56 -0.11
C ALA A 403 16.57 -3.67 1.15
N TRP A 404 16.41 -4.26 2.34
CA TRP A 404 16.58 -3.58 3.61
C TRP A 404 18.00 -3.05 3.81
N GLY A 405 19.01 -3.87 3.52
CA GLY A 405 20.42 -3.48 3.59
C GLY A 405 20.76 -2.30 2.67
N LEU A 406 20.17 -2.24 1.48
CA LEU A 406 20.36 -1.11 0.55
C LEU A 406 19.71 0.17 1.07
N LEU A 407 18.49 0.10 1.61
CA LEU A 407 17.84 1.26 2.23
C LEU A 407 18.64 1.74 3.45
N PHE A 408 18.93 0.85 4.40
CA PHE A 408 19.70 1.19 5.60
C PHE A 408 21.11 1.70 5.28
N GLY A 409 21.77 1.11 4.28
CA GLY A 409 23.07 1.56 3.81
C GLY A 409 23.03 2.97 3.24
N ALA A 410 22.05 3.28 2.38
CA ALA A 410 21.86 4.62 1.84
C ALA A 410 21.57 5.65 2.95
N VAL A 411 20.68 5.31 3.88
CA VAL A 411 20.35 6.13 5.06
C VAL A 411 21.58 6.37 5.92
N LEU A 412 22.37 5.34 6.21
CA LEU A 412 23.56 5.45 7.07
C LEU A 412 24.65 6.31 6.41
N LEU A 413 24.91 6.12 5.11
CA LEU A 413 25.87 6.93 4.36
C LEU A 413 25.47 8.40 4.30
N ALA A 414 24.17 8.69 4.14
CA ALA A 414 23.65 10.05 4.19
C ALA A 414 23.71 10.65 5.60
N ALA A 415 23.36 9.88 6.63
CA ALA A 415 23.37 10.33 8.03
C ALA A 415 24.77 10.62 8.55
N LEU A 416 25.77 9.84 8.15
CA LEU A 416 27.18 10.05 8.51
C LEU A 416 27.86 11.15 7.68
N GLY A 417 27.14 11.76 6.72
CA GLY A 417 27.68 12.80 5.84
C GLY A 417 28.73 12.29 4.86
N VAL A 418 28.86 10.98 4.65
CA VAL A 418 29.82 10.37 3.70
C VAL A 418 29.41 10.67 2.26
N LEU A 419 28.10 10.66 2.00
CA LEU A 419 27.51 11.02 0.70
C LEU A 419 26.39 12.03 0.92
N SER A 420 26.14 12.88 -0.09
CA SER A 420 24.91 13.67 -0.13
C SER A 420 23.69 12.76 -0.18
N MET A 421 22.55 13.23 0.34
CA MET A 421 21.30 12.45 0.33
C MET A 421 20.91 12.00 -1.07
N LEU A 422 21.09 12.88 -2.07
CA LEU A 422 20.84 12.58 -3.47
C LEU A 422 21.73 11.43 -3.96
N ASN A 423 23.04 11.51 -3.72
CA ASN A 423 23.98 10.48 -4.18
C ASN A 423 23.74 9.13 -3.49
N ALA A 424 23.47 9.14 -2.18
CA ALA A 424 23.14 7.93 -1.43
C ALA A 424 21.86 7.26 -1.96
N ALA A 425 20.80 8.04 -2.21
CA ALA A 425 19.55 7.54 -2.77
C ALA A 425 19.74 7.01 -4.20
N MET A 426 20.48 7.73 -5.05
CA MET A 426 20.79 7.31 -6.42
C MET A 426 21.56 5.98 -6.46
N LEU A 427 22.63 5.87 -5.67
CA LEU A 427 23.43 4.64 -5.60
C LEU A 427 22.60 3.47 -5.06
N GLY A 428 21.81 3.70 -4.00
CA GLY A 428 20.91 2.68 -3.46
C GLY A 428 19.89 2.21 -4.49
N ALA A 429 19.24 3.13 -5.21
CA ALA A 429 18.28 2.81 -6.26
C ALA A 429 18.93 2.03 -7.43
N ALA A 430 20.12 2.46 -7.86
CA ALA A 430 20.88 1.76 -8.91
C ALA A 430 21.24 0.33 -8.48
N LEU A 431 21.75 0.15 -7.25
CA LEU A 431 22.06 -1.16 -6.69
C LEU A 431 20.80 -2.04 -6.54
N ALA A 432 19.65 -1.47 -6.15
CA ALA A 432 18.40 -2.20 -6.03
C ALA A 432 17.91 -2.74 -7.39
N LEU A 433 18.14 -2.00 -8.48
CA LEU A 433 17.86 -2.45 -9.85
C LEU A 433 18.87 -3.51 -10.30
N LEU A 434 20.17 -3.28 -10.09
CA LEU A 434 21.24 -4.20 -10.51
C LEU A 434 21.18 -5.56 -9.81
N THR A 435 20.88 -5.55 -8.51
CA THR A 435 20.71 -6.78 -7.71
C THR A 435 19.36 -7.47 -7.97
N GLY A 436 18.46 -6.82 -8.72
CA GLY A 436 17.12 -7.31 -9.02
C GLY A 436 16.23 -7.42 -7.78
N CYS A 437 16.43 -6.57 -6.78
CA CYS A 437 15.45 -6.33 -5.70
C CYS A 437 14.20 -5.63 -6.25
N CYS A 438 14.38 -4.78 -7.25
CA CYS A 438 13.31 -4.06 -7.93
C CYS A 438 13.47 -4.19 -9.44
N SER A 439 12.37 -4.40 -10.17
CA SER A 439 12.38 -4.31 -11.65
C SER A 439 12.21 -2.85 -12.08
N VAL A 440 12.66 -2.50 -13.29
CA VAL A 440 12.45 -1.14 -13.84
C VAL A 440 10.96 -0.79 -13.91
N GLY A 441 10.10 -1.76 -14.21
CA GLY A 441 8.64 -1.57 -14.21
C GLY A 441 8.10 -1.28 -12.80
N ALA A 442 8.56 -2.02 -11.79
CA ALA A 442 8.19 -1.78 -10.40
C ALA A 442 8.70 -0.41 -9.89
N ALA A 443 9.94 -0.05 -10.24
CA ALA A 443 10.51 1.25 -9.91
C ALA A 443 9.65 2.39 -10.49
N LYS A 444 9.29 2.30 -11.78
CA LYS A 444 8.41 3.30 -12.43
C LYS A 444 7.02 3.38 -11.78
N ARG A 445 6.42 2.24 -11.44
CA ARG A 445 5.12 2.20 -10.73
C ARG A 445 5.21 2.69 -9.28
N GLY A 446 6.38 2.59 -8.67
CA GLY A 446 6.63 3.04 -7.30
C GLY A 446 6.77 4.55 -7.16
N LEU A 447 7.03 5.26 -8.27
CA LEU A 447 7.10 6.72 -8.28
C LEU A 447 5.69 7.32 -8.13
N ASP A 448 5.49 8.09 -7.07
CA ASP A 448 4.29 8.91 -6.93
C ASP A 448 4.45 10.19 -7.77
N THR A 449 3.96 10.14 -9.01
CA THR A 449 4.06 11.26 -9.94
C THR A 449 3.30 12.48 -9.45
N GLN A 450 2.18 12.30 -8.76
CA GLN A 450 1.40 13.40 -8.20
C GLN A 450 2.22 14.15 -7.15
N VAL A 451 2.88 13.44 -6.24
CA VAL A 451 3.79 14.08 -5.28
C VAL A 451 4.94 14.78 -6.02
N LEU A 452 5.67 14.09 -6.90
CA LEU A 452 6.83 14.67 -7.58
C LEU A 452 6.49 15.93 -8.41
N LEU A 453 5.35 15.91 -9.11
CA LEU A 453 4.86 17.07 -9.88
C LEU A 453 4.40 18.20 -8.96
N THR A 454 3.75 17.88 -7.82
CA THR A 454 3.44 18.86 -6.78
C THR A 454 4.72 19.51 -6.28
N ILE A 455 5.77 18.74 -5.97
CA ILE A 455 7.08 19.28 -5.58
C ILE A 455 7.59 20.23 -6.66
N ALA A 456 7.68 19.79 -7.92
CA ALA A 456 8.22 20.61 -9.01
C ALA A 456 7.44 21.92 -9.21
N ALA A 457 6.11 21.85 -9.29
CA ALA A 457 5.26 23.03 -9.51
C ALA A 457 5.30 24.02 -8.34
N SER A 458 5.53 23.51 -7.14
CA SER A 458 5.62 24.33 -5.92
C SER A 458 6.75 25.36 -5.96
N PHE A 459 7.87 25.02 -6.60
CA PHE A 459 8.98 25.95 -6.82
C PHE A 459 8.54 27.13 -7.70
N GLY A 460 7.77 26.87 -8.77
CA GLY A 460 7.26 27.93 -9.64
C GLY A 460 6.30 28.87 -8.92
N VAL A 461 5.42 28.34 -8.07
CA VAL A 461 4.51 29.16 -7.23
C VAL A 461 5.29 29.97 -6.20
N GLY A 462 6.27 29.35 -5.54
CA GLY A 462 7.16 30.03 -4.59
C GLY A 462 7.97 31.16 -5.25
N ALA A 463 8.55 30.89 -6.42
CA ALA A 463 9.26 31.87 -7.22
C ALA A 463 8.36 33.05 -7.60
N ALA A 464 7.11 32.80 -7.98
CA ALA A 464 6.15 33.86 -8.31
C ALA A 464 5.80 34.74 -7.10
N LEU A 465 5.59 34.15 -5.92
CA LEU A 465 5.36 34.91 -4.69
C LEU A 465 6.57 35.77 -4.30
N GLN A 466 7.78 35.29 -4.59
CA GLN A 466 9.01 35.96 -4.25
C GLN A 466 9.41 37.05 -5.26
N SER A 467 9.40 36.74 -6.57
CA SER A 467 9.74 37.70 -7.63
C SER A 467 8.77 38.87 -7.70
N SER A 468 7.49 38.63 -7.40
CA SER A 468 6.46 39.67 -7.39
C SER A 468 6.51 40.59 -6.16
N GLY A 469 7.20 40.19 -5.08
CA GLY A 469 7.19 40.87 -3.78
C GLY A 469 5.98 40.55 -2.89
N ALA A 470 5.09 39.64 -3.32
CA ALA A 470 3.94 39.22 -2.53
C ALA A 470 4.33 38.61 -1.17
N ALA A 471 5.37 37.77 -1.15
CA ALA A 471 5.85 37.12 0.06
C ALA A 471 6.30 38.14 1.13
N GLU A 472 6.94 39.23 0.73
CA GLU A 472 7.43 40.28 1.62
C GLU A 472 6.29 41.08 2.26
N VAL A 473 5.26 41.41 1.47
CA VAL A 473 4.05 42.09 1.96
C VAL A 473 3.27 41.18 2.93
N MET A 474 3.14 39.90 2.62
CA MET A 474 2.47 38.94 3.51
C MET A 474 3.28 38.69 4.80
N GLY A 475 4.61 38.56 4.69
CA GLY A 475 5.51 38.36 5.82
C GLY A 475 5.49 39.54 6.80
N SER A 476 5.57 40.77 6.29
CA SER A 476 5.48 41.99 7.11
C SER A 476 4.10 42.15 7.77
N GLY A 477 3.02 41.77 7.08
CA GLY A 477 1.68 41.70 7.66
C GLY A 477 1.62 40.71 8.84
N ALA A 478 2.13 39.50 8.65
CA ALA A 478 2.20 38.48 9.70
C ALA A 478 3.02 38.96 10.92
N LEU A 479 4.13 39.65 10.69
CA LEU A 479 4.99 40.23 11.74
C LEU A 479 4.23 41.20 12.65
N THR A 480 3.31 41.98 12.06
CA THR A 480 2.49 42.97 12.77
C THR A 480 1.51 42.28 13.74
N PHE A 481 0.90 41.16 13.32
CA PHE A 481 0.02 40.36 14.17
C PHE A 481 0.75 39.65 15.31
N VAL A 482 2.03 39.37 15.10
CA VAL A 482 2.89 38.60 15.99
C VAL A 482 3.75 39.52 16.90
N ALA A 483 3.64 40.84 16.73
CA ALA A 483 4.36 41.87 17.47
C ALA A 483 5.89 41.66 17.52
N GLY A 484 6.46 41.10 16.45
CA GLY A 484 7.90 40.85 16.35
C GLY A 484 8.43 39.75 17.28
N ASN A 485 7.58 38.89 17.88
CA ASN A 485 8.03 37.82 18.77
C ASN A 485 8.24 36.50 17.99
N PRO A 486 9.47 35.94 17.92
CA PRO A 486 9.76 34.71 17.19
C PRO A 486 8.94 33.50 17.63
N LEU A 487 8.62 33.39 18.94
CA LEU A 487 7.83 32.28 19.47
C LEU A 487 6.37 32.37 19.01
N LEU A 488 5.81 33.58 19.00
CA LEU A 488 4.46 33.79 18.49
C LEU A 488 4.39 33.55 16.96
N LEU A 489 5.47 33.85 16.22
CA LEU A 489 5.55 33.53 14.79
C LEU A 489 5.51 32.02 14.58
N LEU A 490 6.28 31.27 15.38
CA LEU A 490 6.30 29.81 15.34
C LEU A 490 4.94 29.20 15.68
N ILE A 491 4.28 29.66 16.76
CA ILE A 491 2.96 29.17 17.18
C ILE A 491 1.90 29.51 16.11
N GLY A 492 1.91 30.74 15.60
CA GLY A 492 0.98 31.19 14.55
C GLY A 492 1.17 30.38 13.26
N THR A 493 2.42 30.17 12.86
CA THR A 493 2.77 29.31 11.71
C THR A 493 2.25 27.89 11.91
N TYR A 494 2.51 27.28 13.06
CA TYR A 494 2.02 25.95 13.37
C TYR A 494 0.49 25.87 13.29
N GLY A 495 -0.23 26.83 13.88
CA GLY A 495 -1.69 26.88 13.85
C GLY A 495 -2.26 27.04 12.44
N VAL A 496 -1.67 27.93 11.63
CA VAL A 496 -2.10 28.15 10.24
C VAL A 496 -1.83 26.90 9.39
N VAL A 497 -0.63 26.33 9.47
CA VAL A 497 -0.29 25.12 8.71
C VAL A 497 -1.19 23.96 9.13
N ALA A 498 -1.39 23.74 10.43
CA ALA A 498 -2.27 22.68 10.94
C ALA A 498 -3.70 22.82 10.41
N LEU A 499 -4.25 24.03 10.36
CA LEU A 499 -5.58 24.28 9.79
C LEU A 499 -5.60 24.02 8.27
N LEU A 500 -4.57 24.47 7.55
CA LEU A 500 -4.49 24.27 6.10
C LEU A 500 -4.34 22.80 5.72
N THR A 501 -3.62 22.00 6.50
CA THR A 501 -3.46 20.55 6.24
C THR A 501 -4.75 19.76 6.39
N GLU A 502 -5.77 20.30 7.07
CA GLU A 502 -7.12 19.70 7.13
C GLU A 502 -7.97 20.04 5.89
N LEU A 503 -7.61 21.09 5.14
CA LEU A 503 -8.35 21.58 3.97
C LEU A 503 -7.70 21.18 2.65
N VAL A 504 -6.37 21.12 2.60
CA VAL A 504 -5.57 20.81 1.42
C VAL A 504 -4.47 19.81 1.76
N THR A 505 -3.82 19.24 0.74
CA THR A 505 -2.74 18.27 0.97
C THR A 505 -1.54 18.88 1.71
N ASN A 506 -0.88 18.08 2.54
CA ASN A 506 0.25 18.50 3.38
C ASN A 506 1.35 19.21 2.59
N ASN A 507 1.69 18.69 1.40
CA ASN A 507 2.72 19.28 0.54
C ASN A 507 2.31 20.68 0.05
N ALA A 508 1.05 20.85 -0.40
CA ALA A 508 0.56 22.15 -0.87
C ALA A 508 0.54 23.19 0.25
N ALA A 509 0.08 22.82 1.45
CA ALA A 509 0.09 23.71 2.61
C ALA A 509 1.50 24.21 2.95
N ALA A 510 2.47 23.28 3.02
CA ALA A 510 3.86 23.62 3.32
C ALA A 510 4.48 24.56 2.28
N VAL A 511 4.22 24.32 1.00
CA VAL A 511 4.76 25.10 -0.12
C VAL A 511 4.28 26.53 -0.09
N ILE A 512 3.00 26.74 0.16
CA ILE A 512 2.41 28.08 0.10
C ILE A 512 2.85 28.91 1.30
N ILE A 513 2.93 28.28 2.48
CA ILE A 513 3.28 28.98 3.72
C ILE A 513 4.80 29.23 3.83
N PHE A 514 5.64 28.36 3.28
CA PHE A 514 7.09 28.44 3.44
C PHE A 514 7.69 29.81 3.03
N PRO A 515 7.45 30.37 1.84
CA PRO A 515 8.01 31.67 1.45
C PRO A 515 7.57 32.82 2.36
N ILE A 516 6.33 32.77 2.85
CA ILE A 516 5.76 33.79 3.74
C ILE A 516 6.45 33.75 5.11
N VAL A 517 6.60 32.55 5.67
CA VAL A 517 7.26 32.34 6.97
C VAL A 517 8.74 32.70 6.90
N MET A 518 9.43 32.32 5.82
CA MET A 518 10.84 32.68 5.64
C MET A 518 11.03 34.19 5.53
N SER A 519 10.18 34.88 4.77
CA SER A 519 10.23 36.34 4.70
C SER A 519 9.94 37.02 6.04
N ALA A 520 8.99 36.49 6.82
CA ALA A 520 8.73 36.98 8.18
C ALA A 520 9.90 36.71 9.13
N ALA A 521 10.56 35.55 9.01
CA ALA A 521 11.74 35.21 9.80
C ALA A 521 12.92 36.12 9.47
N GLU A 522 13.21 36.38 8.18
CA GLU A 522 14.26 37.33 7.77
C GLU A 522 14.03 38.75 8.30
N SER A 523 12.76 39.16 8.41
CA SER A 523 12.40 40.47 8.96
C SER A 523 12.64 40.56 10.47
N LEU A 524 12.72 39.44 11.18
CA LEU A 524 13.04 39.38 12.61
C LEU A 524 14.54 39.43 12.90
N GLY A 525 15.38 39.17 11.89
CA GLY A 525 16.81 38.85 12.07
C GLY A 525 17.04 37.42 12.55
#